data_AF-E0UTH5-F1
#
_entry.id   AF-E0UTH5-F1
#
_cell.length_a   1.000
_cell.length_b   1.000
_cell.length_c   1.000
_cell.angle_alpha   90.00
_cell.angle_beta   90.00
_cell.angle_gamma   90.00
#
_symmetry.space_group_name_H-M   'P 1'
#
loop_
_entity.id
_entity.type
_entity.pdbx_description
1 polymer ?
#
loop_
_entity_poly.entity_id
_entity_poly.type
_entity_poly.pdbx_seq_one_letter_code
_entity_poly.pdbx_strand_id
1 'polypeptide(L)'
;MIYIAFLIFTFLILIFAFYQWQYFMIFRPTYIKERRLCQNCSMLGVKTDDGIELEGAIYEPANPKSTLLMFVGRSHDGVALLNRLSQVYPKSRIVTFNYRGYGKSGGVANEKNILQDGLKIARLVQKNYGDFYLLGYSLGSSVAAFVASKHKVSTLFLIGAFDSIGQLLRYKYAKISYMAKLLHYKFKTIHYMESVEAKTYLFVSRDDELIPLQNARNLKKHIKNLVHYEEFNGLSHTELFWDPRVINKINEVIT
;
A
#
# COMPACT_ATOMS: atom_id res chain seq x y z
N MET A 1 -37.22 -25.70 -19.58
CA MET A 1 -37.31 -24.52 -18.68
C MET A 1 -36.63 -24.73 -17.33
N ILE A 2 -36.87 -25.83 -16.60
CA ILE A 2 -36.26 -26.10 -15.29
C ILE A 2 -34.72 -26.12 -15.35
N TYR A 3 -34.12 -26.79 -16.34
CA TYR A 3 -32.66 -26.83 -16.50
C TYR A 3 -32.02 -25.46 -16.76
N ILE A 4 -32.68 -24.59 -17.53
CA ILE A 4 -32.20 -23.24 -17.81
C ILE A 4 -32.27 -22.40 -16.52
N ALA A 5 -33.37 -22.49 -15.78
CA ALA A 5 -33.52 -21.81 -14.50
C ALA A 5 -32.46 -22.26 -13.48
N PHE A 6 -32.18 -23.57 -13.42
CA PHE A 6 -31.12 -24.12 -12.58
C PHE A 6 -29.74 -23.56 -12.96
N LEU A 7 -29.38 -23.59 -14.25
CA LEU A 7 -28.09 -23.05 -14.72
C LEU A 7 -27.92 -21.56 -14.40
N ILE A 8 -28.97 -20.75 -14.62
CA ILE A 8 -28.95 -19.32 -14.28
C ILE A 8 -28.78 -19.14 -12.77
N PHE A 9 -29.53 -19.88 -11.97
CA PHE A 9 -29.45 -19.81 -10.51
C PHE A 9 -28.05 -20.18 -9.99
N THR A 10 -27.47 -21.28 -10.49
CA THR A 10 -26.09 -21.68 -10.16
C THR A 10 -25.08 -20.61 -10.57
N PHE A 11 -25.22 -20.05 -11.78
CA PHE A 11 -24.33 -18.99 -12.26
C PHE A 11 -24.38 -17.73 -11.37
N LEU A 12 -25.57 -17.32 -10.93
CA LEU A 12 -25.74 -16.19 -10.01
C LEU A 12 -25.11 -16.47 -8.64
N ILE A 13 -25.25 -17.68 -8.10
CA ILE A 13 -24.59 -18.08 -6.86
C ILE A 13 -23.07 -18.00 -7.00
N LEU A 14 -22.50 -18.48 -8.11
CA LEU A 14 -21.05 -18.44 -8.33
C LEU A 14 -20.53 -17.01 -8.47
N ILE A 15 -21.26 -16.12 -9.14
CA ILE A 15 -20.90 -14.69 -9.22
C ILE A 15 -20.94 -14.06 -7.83
N PHE A 16 -21.98 -14.33 -7.05
CA PHE A 16 -22.10 -13.79 -5.69
C PHE A 16 -20.98 -14.32 -4.78
N ALA A 17 -20.71 -15.61 -4.82
CA ALA A 17 -19.60 -16.22 -4.08
C ALA A 17 -18.25 -15.63 -4.48
N PHE A 18 -18.00 -15.46 -5.79
CA PHE A 18 -16.80 -14.79 -6.29
C PHE A 18 -16.69 -13.35 -5.80
N TYR A 19 -17.80 -12.59 -5.83
CA TYR A 19 -17.85 -11.21 -5.33
C TYR A 19 -17.43 -11.12 -3.85
N GLN A 20 -17.95 -12.02 -2.99
CA GLN A 20 -17.56 -12.06 -1.57
C GLN A 20 -16.09 -12.50 -1.40
N TRP A 21 -15.65 -13.49 -2.18
CA TRP A 21 -14.30 -14.04 -2.08
C TRP A 21 -13.21 -13.04 -2.48
N GLN A 22 -13.52 -12.06 -3.33
CA GLN A 22 -12.59 -10.97 -3.68
C GLN A 22 -12.02 -10.25 -2.46
N TYR A 23 -12.77 -10.14 -1.36
CA TYR A 23 -12.26 -9.54 -0.12
C TYR A 23 -10.97 -10.22 0.34
N PHE A 24 -10.95 -11.56 0.41
CA PHE A 24 -9.79 -12.32 0.89
C PHE A 24 -8.63 -12.34 -0.11
N MET A 25 -8.91 -12.17 -1.41
CA MET A 25 -7.87 -12.00 -2.42
C MET A 25 -7.11 -10.68 -2.27
N ILE A 26 -7.78 -9.62 -1.80
CA ILE A 26 -7.24 -8.25 -1.80
C ILE A 26 -6.81 -7.78 -0.41
N PHE A 27 -7.54 -8.16 0.63
CA PHE A 27 -7.20 -7.90 2.01
C PHE A 27 -6.88 -9.20 2.76
N ARG A 28 -5.83 -9.18 3.58
CA ARG A 28 -5.54 -10.22 4.57
C ARG A 28 -5.25 -9.53 5.90
N PRO A 29 -6.30 -9.08 6.60
CA PRO A 29 -6.14 -8.40 7.87
C PRO A 29 -5.30 -9.24 8.82
N THR A 30 -4.26 -8.62 9.38
CA THR A 30 -3.24 -9.28 10.19
C THR A 30 -3.11 -8.53 11.51
N TYR A 31 -3.01 -9.27 12.62
CA TYR A 31 -2.83 -8.72 13.96
C TYR A 31 -1.72 -9.48 14.68
N ILE A 32 -0.71 -8.75 15.16
CA ILE A 32 0.38 -9.32 15.95
C ILE A 32 0.16 -8.95 17.42
N LYS A 33 -0.27 -9.95 18.22
CA LYS A 33 -0.69 -9.77 19.62
C LYS A 33 0.43 -9.26 20.53
N GLU A 34 1.63 -9.82 20.39
CA GLU A 34 2.79 -9.49 21.23
C GLU A 34 3.83 -8.69 20.43
N ARG A 35 3.43 -7.50 19.98
CA ARG A 35 4.35 -6.57 19.34
C ARG A 35 5.12 -5.79 20.40
N ARG A 36 6.46 -5.86 20.34
CA ARG A 36 7.32 -4.98 21.12
C ARG A 36 7.52 -3.68 20.35
N LEU A 37 7.00 -2.57 20.88
CA LEU A 37 7.35 -1.25 20.39
C LEU A 37 8.81 -0.94 20.74
N CYS A 38 9.49 -0.23 19.84
CA CYS A 38 10.83 0.26 20.09
C CYS A 38 10.83 1.32 21.21
N GLN A 39 12.00 1.65 21.78
CA GLN A 39 12.11 2.58 22.91
C GLN A 39 11.50 3.97 22.60
N ASN A 40 11.67 4.47 21.37
CA ASN A 40 11.15 5.77 20.94
C ASN A 40 9.88 5.63 20.08
N CYS A 41 9.14 4.53 20.26
CA CYS A 41 7.88 4.29 19.56
C CYS A 41 6.70 4.59 20.48
N SER A 42 5.70 5.33 19.99
CA SER A 42 4.44 5.56 20.71
C SER A 42 3.23 5.29 19.82
N MET A 43 2.09 5.00 20.44
CA MET A 43 0.84 4.74 19.72
C MET A 43 0.19 6.04 19.26
N LEU A 44 -0.41 5.99 18.08
CA LEU A 44 -1.28 7.04 17.54
C LEU A 44 -2.68 6.49 17.31
N GLY A 45 -3.67 7.38 17.33
CA GLY A 45 -5.04 7.07 16.98
C GLY A 45 -5.57 8.11 16.00
N VAL A 46 -6.39 7.68 15.05
CA VAL A 46 -7.20 8.60 14.25
C VAL A 46 -8.61 8.05 14.07
N LYS A 47 -9.59 8.88 14.42
CA LYS A 47 -10.99 8.59 14.16
C LYS A 47 -11.34 8.99 12.72
N THR A 48 -11.89 8.08 11.94
CA THR A 48 -12.36 8.34 10.56
C THR A 48 -13.64 9.18 10.57
N ASP A 49 -14.05 9.70 9.41
CA ASP A 49 -15.25 10.56 9.30
C ASP A 49 -16.54 9.79 9.63
N ASP A 50 -16.54 8.47 9.41
CA ASP A 50 -17.61 7.54 9.77
C ASP A 50 -17.41 6.90 11.16
N GLY A 51 -16.52 7.44 11.98
CA GLY A 51 -16.42 7.12 13.41
C GLY A 51 -15.61 5.86 13.76
N ILE A 52 -14.89 5.26 12.82
CA ILE A 52 -13.99 4.13 13.08
C ILE A 52 -12.66 4.61 13.64
N GLU A 53 -12.18 3.98 14.71
CA GLU A 53 -10.85 4.25 15.24
C GLU A 53 -9.80 3.43 14.49
N LEU A 54 -8.78 4.10 13.95
CA LEU A 54 -7.61 3.48 13.35
C LEU A 54 -6.44 3.52 14.32
N GLU A 55 -5.80 2.37 14.48
CA GLU A 55 -4.58 2.20 15.23
C GLU A 55 -3.37 2.58 14.38
N GLY A 56 -2.56 3.50 14.87
CA GLY A 56 -1.26 3.82 14.30
C GLY A 56 -0.17 3.86 15.34
N ALA A 57 1.04 4.12 14.87
CA ALA A 57 2.18 4.34 15.73
C ALA A 57 3.20 5.24 15.04
N ILE A 58 4.04 5.84 15.85
CA ILE A 58 5.10 6.75 15.44
C ILE A 58 6.41 6.32 16.08
N TYR A 59 7.49 6.33 15.30
CA TYR A 59 8.85 6.34 15.78
C TYR A 59 9.38 7.78 15.75
N GLU A 60 9.90 8.24 16.88
CA GLU A 60 10.32 9.63 17.10
C GLU A 60 11.81 9.67 17.53
N PRO A 61 12.77 9.80 16.60
CA PRO A 61 14.17 9.97 16.97
C PRO A 61 14.38 11.33 17.65
N ALA A 62 15.42 11.47 18.48
CA ALA A 62 15.65 12.70 19.25
C ALA A 62 15.80 13.96 18.37
N ASN A 63 16.38 13.82 17.16
CA ASN A 63 16.58 14.90 16.20
C ASN A 63 16.19 14.40 14.79
N PRO A 64 14.88 14.38 14.45
CA PRO A 64 14.43 13.86 13.16
C PRO A 64 14.86 14.80 12.03
N LYS A 65 15.49 14.22 10.99
CA LYS A 65 15.85 14.94 9.75
C LYS A 65 14.67 15.09 8.81
N SER A 66 13.69 14.20 8.91
CA SER A 66 12.51 14.15 8.05
C SER A 66 11.37 13.39 8.70
N THR A 67 10.18 13.51 8.12
CA THR A 67 9.02 12.67 8.44
C THR A 67 8.73 11.75 7.26
N LEU A 68 8.57 10.45 7.53
CA LEU A 68 8.22 9.41 6.57
C LEU A 68 6.87 8.78 6.96
N LEU A 69 5.83 9.07 6.19
CA LEU A 69 4.54 8.38 6.29
C LEU A 69 4.57 7.11 5.45
N MET A 70 4.18 5.97 6.03
CA MET A 70 4.27 4.67 5.39
C MET A 70 2.95 3.90 5.35
N PHE A 71 2.60 3.40 4.15
CA PHE A 71 1.49 2.50 3.88
C PHE A 71 2.01 1.10 3.47
N VAL A 72 1.58 0.06 4.17
CA VAL A 72 2.11 -1.31 4.06
C VAL A 72 1.31 -2.21 3.11
N GLY A 73 1.85 -3.39 2.78
CA GLY A 73 1.17 -4.37 1.94
C GLY A 73 -0.02 -5.06 2.61
N ARG A 74 -0.81 -5.80 1.81
CA ARG A 74 -2.09 -6.46 2.18
C ARG A 74 -2.07 -7.45 3.34
N SER A 75 -0.92 -7.76 3.93
CA SER A 75 -0.76 -8.81 4.95
C SER A 75 0.14 -8.36 6.11
N HIS A 76 0.19 -7.05 6.38
CA HIS A 76 1.05 -6.49 7.42
C HIS A 76 0.24 -5.74 8.47
N ASP A 77 0.63 -5.93 9.73
CA ASP A 77 0.35 -4.99 10.82
C ASP A 77 1.45 -3.92 10.77
N GLY A 78 1.12 -2.72 10.30
CA GLY A 78 2.06 -1.62 10.14
C GLY A 78 2.70 -1.18 11.47
N VAL A 79 1.93 -1.20 12.56
CA VAL A 79 2.45 -0.89 13.90
C VAL A 79 3.49 -1.92 14.33
N ALA A 80 3.28 -3.20 14.03
CA ALA A 80 4.25 -4.24 14.34
C ALA A 80 5.56 -4.12 13.52
N LEU A 81 5.52 -3.53 12.32
CA LEU A 81 6.71 -3.28 11.51
C LEU A 81 7.57 -2.13 12.02
N LEU A 82 7.01 -1.23 12.84
CA LEU A 82 7.64 0.02 13.24
C LEU A 82 9.02 -0.17 13.89
N ASN A 83 9.19 -1.23 14.69
CA ASN A 83 10.49 -1.52 15.30
C ASN A 83 11.58 -1.80 14.24
N ARG A 84 11.29 -2.62 13.23
CA ARG A 84 12.25 -2.89 12.15
C ARG A 84 12.47 -1.64 11.29
N LEU A 85 11.41 -0.87 11.02
CA LEU A 85 11.50 0.38 10.27
C LEU A 85 12.39 1.41 10.97
N SER A 86 12.30 1.53 12.30
CA SER A 86 13.16 2.44 13.07
C SER A 86 14.65 2.10 13.00
N GLN A 87 14.99 0.83 12.72
CA GLN A 87 16.38 0.41 12.55
C GLN A 87 16.93 0.79 11.17
N VAL A 88 16.09 0.74 10.14
CA VAL A 88 16.50 0.99 8.75
C VAL A 88 16.36 2.46 8.32
N TYR A 89 15.49 3.24 8.98
CA TYR A 89 15.34 4.70 8.78
C TYR A 89 15.54 5.47 10.10
N PRO A 90 16.67 5.31 10.80
CA PRO A 90 16.83 5.78 12.20
C PRO A 90 16.86 7.31 12.36
N LYS A 91 17.09 8.06 11.27
CA LYS A 91 17.15 9.52 11.28
C LYS A 91 15.80 10.17 10.92
N SER A 92 14.81 9.38 10.55
CA SER A 92 13.50 9.87 10.14
C SER A 92 12.46 9.54 11.19
N ARG A 93 11.56 10.49 11.45
CA ARG A 93 10.30 10.20 12.13
C ARG A 93 9.47 9.30 11.22
N ILE A 94 9.03 8.15 11.71
CA ILE A 94 8.26 7.19 10.90
C ILE A 94 6.84 7.14 11.44
N VAL A 95 5.85 7.41 10.59
CA VAL A 95 4.43 7.31 10.95
C VAL A 95 3.78 6.23 10.10
N THR A 96 3.02 5.34 10.73
CA THR A 96 2.23 4.33 10.02
C THR A 96 0.93 4.03 10.77
N PHE A 97 -0.08 3.62 10.01
CA PHE A 97 -1.39 3.25 10.53
C PHE A 97 -1.83 1.92 9.92
N ASN A 98 -2.50 1.12 10.74
CA ASN A 98 -3.17 -0.09 10.30
C ASN A 98 -4.45 0.29 9.54
N TYR A 99 -4.66 -0.34 8.38
CA TYR A 99 -5.92 -0.28 7.66
C TYR A 99 -7.07 -0.82 8.52
N ARG A 100 -8.31 -0.49 8.16
CA ARG A 100 -9.49 -1.03 8.85
C ARG A 100 -9.48 -2.55 8.93
N GLY A 101 -9.72 -3.09 10.11
CA GLY A 101 -9.66 -4.52 10.41
C GLY A 101 -8.25 -5.11 10.58
N TYR A 102 -7.18 -4.35 10.35
CA TYR A 102 -5.80 -4.77 10.60
C TYR A 102 -5.35 -4.30 11.99
N GLY A 103 -4.44 -5.03 12.63
CA GLY A 103 -4.00 -4.72 13.99
C GLY A 103 -5.19 -4.61 14.94
N LYS A 104 -5.29 -3.48 15.64
CA LYS A 104 -6.48 -3.11 16.44
C LYS A 104 -7.34 -2.01 15.79
N SER A 105 -7.12 -1.69 14.51
CA SER A 105 -8.01 -0.77 13.78
C SER A 105 -9.39 -1.39 13.62
N GLY A 106 -10.44 -0.63 13.91
CA GLY A 106 -11.81 -1.08 13.75
C GLY A 106 -12.26 -1.19 12.29
N GLY A 107 -13.51 -1.57 12.09
CA GLY A 107 -14.16 -1.62 10.77
C GLY A 107 -13.67 -2.75 9.86
N VAL A 108 -14.05 -2.68 8.59
CA VAL A 108 -13.72 -3.67 7.55
C VAL A 108 -13.03 -2.96 6.38
N ALA A 109 -11.88 -3.47 5.94
CA ALA A 109 -11.16 -2.89 4.81
C ALA A 109 -11.99 -2.93 3.52
N ASN A 110 -12.01 -1.82 2.78
CA ASN A 110 -12.41 -1.80 1.38
C ASN A 110 -11.59 -0.74 0.65
N GLU A 111 -11.54 -0.80 -0.69
CA GLU A 111 -10.73 0.16 -1.44
C GLU A 111 -11.10 1.61 -1.14
N LYS A 112 -12.39 1.96 -1.16
CA LYS A 112 -12.83 3.34 -0.93
C LYS A 112 -12.36 3.85 0.44
N ASN A 113 -12.56 3.08 1.50
CA ASN A 113 -12.28 3.53 2.85
C ASN A 113 -10.78 3.65 3.12
N ILE A 114 -9.95 2.70 2.72
CA ILE A 114 -8.51 2.79 3.00
C ILE A 114 -7.85 3.94 2.22
N LEU A 115 -8.38 4.28 1.05
CA LEU A 115 -7.93 5.44 0.28
C LEU A 115 -8.31 6.76 0.97
N GLN A 116 -9.55 6.88 1.46
CA GLN A 116 -9.99 8.08 2.20
C GLN A 116 -9.30 8.21 3.56
N ASP A 117 -9.14 7.10 4.27
CA ASP A 117 -8.41 7.03 5.53
C ASP A 117 -6.96 7.46 5.33
N GLY A 118 -6.31 6.98 4.26
CA GLY A 118 -4.95 7.40 3.89
C GLY A 118 -4.83 8.91 3.69
N LEU A 119 -5.81 9.54 3.04
CA LEU A 119 -5.85 11.00 2.86
C LEU A 119 -6.06 11.74 4.20
N LYS A 120 -6.89 11.20 5.09
CA LYS A 120 -7.08 11.75 6.44
C LYS A 120 -5.80 11.65 7.28
N ILE A 121 -5.13 10.51 7.23
CA ILE A 121 -3.84 10.28 7.88
C ILE A 121 -2.78 11.26 7.36
N ALA A 122 -2.69 11.44 6.04
CA ALA A 122 -1.76 12.40 5.43
C ALA A 122 -1.95 13.83 5.94
N ARG A 123 -3.21 14.30 6.01
CA ARG A 123 -3.54 15.63 6.58
C ARG A 123 -3.17 15.73 8.06
N LEU A 124 -3.39 14.67 8.84
CA LEU A 124 -3.01 14.62 10.25
C LEU A 124 -1.49 14.70 10.41
N VAL A 125 -0.75 13.94 9.60
CA VAL A 125 0.72 13.95 9.61
C VAL A 125 1.25 15.33 9.22
N GLN A 126 0.73 15.93 8.15
CA GLN A 126 1.15 17.27 7.74
C GLN A 126 0.91 18.31 8.84
N LYS A 127 -0.28 18.27 9.46
CA LYS A 127 -0.65 19.20 10.53
C LYS A 127 0.28 19.11 11.74
N ASN A 128 0.68 17.90 12.13
CA ASN A 128 1.43 17.68 13.37
C ASN A 128 2.95 17.67 13.17
N TYR A 129 3.44 17.31 11.99
CA TYR A 129 4.86 17.04 11.75
C TYR A 129 5.42 17.75 10.51
N GLY A 130 4.62 18.59 9.83
CA GLY A 130 5.04 19.36 8.65
C GLY A 130 5.12 18.51 7.37
N ASP A 131 5.90 18.99 6.40
CA ASP A 131 6.10 18.29 5.15
C ASP A 131 6.72 16.91 5.37
N PHE A 132 6.29 15.94 4.56
CA PHE A 132 6.65 14.55 4.74
C PHE A 132 6.93 13.83 3.42
N TYR A 133 7.78 12.82 3.52
CA TYR A 133 8.01 11.80 2.52
C TYR A 133 6.96 10.72 2.65
N LEU A 134 6.52 10.16 1.51
CA LEU A 134 5.48 9.15 1.48
C LEU A 134 6.03 7.86 0.88
N LEU A 135 5.88 6.75 1.58
CA LEU A 135 6.29 5.42 1.12
C LEU A 135 5.08 4.49 1.08
N GLY A 136 4.91 3.81 -0.04
CA GLY A 136 3.93 2.74 -0.18
C GLY A 136 4.58 1.45 -0.65
N TYR A 137 4.30 0.36 0.06
CA TYR A 137 4.74 -1.00 -0.30
C TYR A 137 3.56 -1.86 -0.77
N SER A 138 3.69 -2.48 -1.94
CA SER A 138 2.69 -3.41 -2.50
C SER A 138 1.31 -2.76 -2.62
N LEU A 139 0.27 -3.30 -1.96
CA LEU A 139 -1.04 -2.64 -1.85
C LEU A 139 -0.93 -1.17 -1.36
N GLY A 140 -0.03 -0.92 -0.41
CA GLY A 140 0.24 0.40 0.12
C GLY A 140 0.79 1.38 -0.92
N SER A 141 1.43 0.91 -1.99
CA SER A 141 1.84 1.75 -3.12
C SER A 141 0.64 2.40 -3.81
N SER A 142 -0.47 1.68 -3.96
CA SER A 142 -1.68 2.26 -4.54
C SER A 142 -2.34 3.27 -3.60
N VAL A 143 -2.29 3.04 -2.28
CA VAL A 143 -2.80 3.99 -1.29
C VAL A 143 -1.93 5.26 -1.28
N ALA A 144 -0.61 5.09 -1.28
CA ALA A 144 0.34 6.20 -1.34
C ALA A 144 0.19 7.03 -2.63
N ALA A 145 0.03 6.39 -3.78
CA ALA A 145 -0.22 7.08 -5.06
C ALA A 145 -1.53 7.89 -5.02
N PHE A 146 -2.62 7.32 -4.47
CA PHE A 146 -3.87 8.05 -4.30
C PHE A 146 -3.70 9.27 -3.39
N VAL A 147 -3.03 9.11 -2.26
CA VAL A 147 -2.75 10.22 -1.34
C VAL A 147 -1.95 11.31 -2.04
N ALA A 148 -0.84 10.97 -2.71
CA ALA A 148 -0.01 11.91 -3.44
C ALA A 148 -0.75 12.60 -4.60
N SER A 149 -1.79 11.98 -5.16
CA SER A 149 -2.63 12.57 -6.21
C SER A 149 -3.61 13.64 -5.69
N LYS A 150 -3.82 13.69 -4.36
CA LYS A 150 -4.78 14.57 -3.69
C LYS A 150 -4.17 15.45 -2.61
N HIS A 151 -2.92 15.22 -2.26
CA HIS A 151 -2.22 15.88 -1.17
C HIS A 151 -0.75 16.06 -1.53
N LYS A 152 -0.22 17.25 -1.26
CA LYS A 152 1.19 17.56 -1.53
C LYS A 152 2.08 16.73 -0.59
N VAL A 153 3.06 16.05 -1.18
CA VAL A 153 4.09 15.29 -0.45
C VAL A 153 5.47 15.64 -1.02
N SER A 154 6.52 15.53 -0.21
CA SER A 154 7.88 15.92 -0.63
C SER A 154 8.43 15.01 -1.73
N THR A 155 8.26 13.70 -1.56
CA THR A 155 8.68 12.66 -2.51
C THR A 155 7.87 11.39 -2.22
N LEU A 156 7.56 10.65 -3.29
CA LEU A 156 6.80 9.39 -3.27
C LEU A 156 7.73 8.21 -3.57
N PHE A 157 7.86 7.28 -2.64
CA PHE A 157 8.57 6.01 -2.82
C PHE A 157 7.57 4.87 -3.01
N LEU A 158 7.69 4.15 -4.12
CA LEU A 158 6.85 3.01 -4.48
C LEU A 158 7.71 1.75 -4.55
N ILE A 159 7.43 0.77 -3.69
CA ILE A 159 8.16 -0.50 -3.63
C ILE A 159 7.22 -1.65 -3.98
N GLY A 160 7.56 -2.47 -4.97
CA GLY A 160 6.71 -3.58 -5.40
C GLY A 160 5.33 -3.14 -5.89
N ALA A 161 5.27 -1.98 -6.55
CA ALA A 161 4.03 -1.38 -7.01
C ALA A 161 3.49 -2.01 -8.29
N PHE A 162 2.16 -1.97 -8.46
CA PHE A 162 1.45 -2.47 -9.63
C PHE A 162 0.62 -1.35 -10.28
N ASP A 163 0.22 -1.53 -11.54
CA ASP A 163 -0.59 -0.55 -12.29
C ASP A 163 -2.09 -0.59 -11.93
N SER A 164 -2.65 -1.79 -11.78
CA SER A 164 -3.97 -2.06 -11.18
C SER A 164 -4.13 -3.55 -10.84
N ILE A 165 -5.05 -3.89 -9.94
CA ILE A 165 -5.36 -5.30 -9.63
C ILE A 165 -5.85 -6.03 -10.89
N GLY A 166 -6.65 -5.36 -11.73
CA GLY A 166 -7.15 -5.97 -12.97
C GLY A 166 -6.03 -6.33 -13.94
N GLN A 167 -5.02 -5.47 -14.10
CA GLN A 167 -3.85 -5.75 -14.92
C GLN A 167 -2.95 -6.83 -14.31
N LEU A 168 -2.75 -6.80 -12.99
CA LEU A 168 -2.02 -7.83 -12.25
C LEU A 168 -2.60 -9.22 -12.50
N LEU A 169 -3.93 -9.36 -12.37
CA LEU A 169 -4.59 -10.63 -12.68
C LEU A 169 -4.45 -11.02 -14.16
N ARG A 170 -4.49 -10.06 -15.09
CA ARG A 170 -4.30 -10.35 -16.52
C ARG A 170 -2.91 -10.90 -16.83
N TYR A 171 -1.86 -10.31 -16.26
CA TYR A 171 -0.50 -10.81 -16.47
C TYR A 171 -0.25 -12.13 -15.77
N LYS A 172 -0.76 -12.31 -14.54
CA LYS A 172 -0.56 -13.54 -13.78
C LYS A 172 -1.42 -14.71 -14.29
N TYR A 173 -2.62 -14.42 -14.79
CA TYR A 173 -3.62 -15.42 -15.17
C TYR A 173 -4.30 -15.07 -16.50
N ALA A 174 -3.54 -15.13 -17.61
CA ALA A 174 -4.02 -14.76 -18.94
C ALA A 174 -5.35 -15.44 -19.34
N LYS A 175 -5.54 -16.71 -18.95
CA LYS A 175 -6.74 -17.52 -19.25
C LYS A 175 -8.04 -16.97 -18.65
N ILE A 176 -7.96 -16.22 -17.53
CA ILE A 176 -9.13 -15.63 -16.84
C ILE A 176 -9.13 -14.10 -16.93
N SER A 177 -8.45 -13.53 -17.92
CA SER A 177 -8.34 -12.09 -18.13
C SER A 177 -9.69 -11.37 -18.24
N TYR A 178 -10.74 -12.06 -18.72
CA TYR A 178 -12.12 -11.53 -18.77
C TYR A 178 -12.71 -11.28 -17.36
N MET A 179 -12.30 -12.05 -16.35
CA MET A 179 -12.76 -11.88 -14.97
C MET A 179 -12.27 -10.57 -14.35
N ALA A 180 -11.23 -9.95 -14.91
CA ALA A 180 -10.76 -8.64 -14.46
C ALA A 180 -11.84 -7.54 -14.56
N LYS A 181 -12.86 -7.72 -15.41
CA LYS A 181 -14.03 -6.82 -15.51
C LYS A 181 -15.00 -6.96 -14.34
N LEU A 182 -15.00 -8.12 -13.66
CA LEU A 182 -15.87 -8.44 -12.53
C LEU A 182 -15.27 -8.04 -11.18
N LEU A 183 -14.09 -7.42 -11.18
CA LEU A 183 -13.42 -6.98 -9.96
C LEU A 183 -14.10 -5.76 -9.35
N HIS A 184 -14.52 -5.92 -8.11
CA HIS A 184 -15.00 -4.86 -7.24
C HIS A 184 -13.83 -3.96 -6.79
N TYR A 185 -12.73 -4.56 -6.33
CA TYR A 185 -11.51 -3.85 -5.94
C TYR A 185 -10.56 -3.72 -7.14
N LYS A 186 -10.25 -2.49 -7.52
CA LYS A 186 -9.53 -2.14 -8.74
C LYS A 186 -8.13 -1.61 -8.45
N PHE A 187 -7.97 -0.79 -7.41
CA PHE A 187 -6.74 -0.07 -7.04
C PHE A 187 -6.01 0.44 -8.27
N LYS A 188 -6.60 1.44 -8.94
CA LYS A 188 -6.11 1.95 -10.23
C LYS A 188 -4.92 2.89 -10.03
N THR A 189 -3.77 2.34 -9.64
CA THR A 189 -2.55 3.12 -9.34
C THR A 189 -2.13 4.00 -10.50
N ILE A 190 -2.22 3.54 -11.77
CA ILE A 190 -1.94 4.38 -12.95
C ILE A 190 -2.76 5.67 -12.92
N HIS A 191 -4.06 5.57 -12.66
CA HIS A 191 -4.94 6.73 -12.69
C HIS A 191 -4.61 7.73 -11.58
N TYR A 192 -4.17 7.24 -10.42
CA TYR A 192 -3.71 8.13 -9.36
C TYR A 192 -2.42 8.84 -9.75
N MET A 193 -1.47 8.12 -10.36
CA MET A 193 -0.18 8.68 -10.78
C MET A 193 -0.29 9.78 -11.84
N GLU A 194 -1.35 9.80 -12.66
CA GLU A 194 -1.61 10.87 -13.63
C GLU A 194 -1.68 12.28 -12.99
N SER A 195 -2.07 12.37 -11.71
CA SER A 195 -2.16 13.64 -10.97
C SER A 195 -1.06 13.82 -9.93
N VAL A 196 -0.09 12.90 -9.84
CA VAL A 196 1.04 13.01 -8.90
C VAL A 196 2.12 13.90 -9.51
N GLU A 197 2.36 15.05 -8.87
CA GLU A 197 3.42 15.99 -9.24
C GLU A 197 4.72 15.79 -8.43
N ALA A 198 4.64 15.01 -7.34
CA ALA A 198 5.79 14.73 -6.47
C ALA A 198 6.87 13.92 -7.20
N LYS A 199 8.13 14.20 -6.87
CA LYS A 199 9.27 13.36 -7.25
C LYS A 199 8.97 11.91 -6.85
N THR A 200 9.11 10.99 -7.78
CA THR A 200 8.72 9.60 -7.58
C THR A 200 9.90 8.66 -7.80
N TYR A 201 10.06 7.71 -6.89
CA TYR A 201 11.04 6.62 -6.93
C TYR A 201 10.30 5.31 -7.00
N LEU A 202 10.65 4.46 -7.96
CA LEU A 202 10.01 3.16 -8.19
C LEU A 202 11.04 2.03 -8.12
N PHE A 203 10.87 1.16 -7.12
CA PHE A 203 11.74 0.00 -6.87
C PHE A 203 10.95 -1.28 -7.12
N VAL A 204 11.46 -2.13 -8.01
CA VAL A 204 10.76 -3.34 -8.46
C VAL A 204 11.73 -4.49 -8.63
N SER A 205 11.28 -5.73 -8.51
CA SER A 205 12.10 -6.91 -8.77
C SER A 205 11.62 -7.62 -10.03
N ARG A 206 12.56 -8.18 -10.80
CA ARG A 206 12.25 -9.04 -11.95
C ARG A 206 11.74 -10.40 -11.51
N ASP A 207 12.13 -10.83 -10.31
CA ASP A 207 11.83 -12.13 -9.72
C ASP A 207 10.70 -12.02 -8.67
N ASP A 208 9.95 -10.92 -8.68
CA ASP A 208 8.76 -10.70 -7.86
C ASP A 208 7.68 -11.74 -8.23
N GLU A 209 7.42 -12.66 -7.30
CA GLU A 209 6.48 -13.76 -7.47
C GLU A 209 5.00 -13.32 -7.35
N LEU A 210 4.75 -12.12 -6.82
CA LEU A 210 3.41 -11.58 -6.60
C LEU A 210 3.01 -10.58 -7.67
N ILE A 211 3.93 -9.70 -8.06
CA ILE A 211 3.71 -8.58 -8.97
C ILE A 211 4.56 -8.77 -10.23
N PRO A 212 3.96 -9.21 -11.35
CA PRO A 212 4.67 -9.31 -12.61
C PRO A 212 5.36 -8.00 -13.00
N LEU A 213 6.61 -8.11 -13.49
CA LEU A 213 7.40 -6.95 -13.90
C LEU A 213 6.70 -6.05 -14.93
N GLN A 214 5.79 -6.61 -15.74
CA GLN A 214 4.98 -5.87 -16.71
C GLN A 214 4.05 -4.85 -16.03
N ASN A 215 3.55 -5.12 -14.83
CA ASN A 215 2.75 -4.15 -14.07
C ASN A 215 3.58 -2.91 -13.75
N ALA A 216 4.78 -3.11 -13.20
CA ALA A 216 5.72 -2.06 -12.86
C ALA A 216 6.14 -1.24 -14.10
N ARG A 217 6.50 -1.91 -15.20
CA ARG A 217 6.88 -1.25 -16.45
C ARG A 217 5.73 -0.47 -17.06
N ASN A 218 4.49 -0.94 -16.93
CA ASN A 218 3.32 -0.20 -17.40
C ASN A 218 3.03 1.02 -16.51
N LEU A 219 3.12 0.85 -15.19
CA LEU A 219 2.97 1.94 -14.23
C LEU A 219 4.01 3.04 -14.48
N LYS A 220 5.28 2.68 -14.68
CA LYS A 220 6.40 3.60 -14.95
C LYS A 220 6.09 4.62 -16.05
N LYS A 221 5.42 4.19 -17.13
CA LYS A 221 5.07 5.06 -18.28
C LYS A 221 4.12 6.21 -17.91
N HIS A 222 3.43 6.12 -16.77
CA HIS A 222 2.44 7.09 -16.31
C HIS A 222 2.93 7.92 -15.13
N ILE A 223 4.22 7.79 -14.75
CA ILE A 223 4.84 8.59 -13.69
C ILE A 223 5.46 9.83 -14.33
N LYS A 224 4.84 11.00 -14.15
CA LYS A 224 5.31 12.27 -14.72
C LYS A 224 6.70 12.67 -14.23
N ASN A 225 6.91 12.62 -12.91
CA ASN A 225 8.13 13.09 -12.24
C ASN A 225 8.94 11.92 -11.68
N LEU A 226 9.29 10.97 -12.56
CA LEU A 226 10.08 9.80 -12.20
C LEU A 226 11.56 10.19 -12.04
N VAL A 227 12.05 10.17 -10.81
CA VAL A 227 13.44 10.52 -10.48
C VAL A 227 14.33 9.29 -10.46
N HIS A 228 13.81 8.15 -10.00
CA HIS A 228 14.56 6.90 -9.94
C HIS A 228 13.67 5.71 -10.31
N TYR A 229 14.23 4.80 -11.09
CA TYR A 229 13.62 3.52 -11.40
C TYR A 229 14.68 2.43 -11.41
N GLU A 230 14.45 1.38 -10.62
CA GLU A 230 15.39 0.27 -10.52
C GLU A 230 14.67 -1.07 -10.56
N GLU A 231 15.12 -1.93 -11.46
CA GLU A 231 14.72 -3.33 -11.58
C GLU A 231 15.82 -4.20 -10.95
N PHE A 232 15.55 -4.75 -9.77
CA PHE A 232 16.46 -5.67 -9.08
C PHE A 232 16.32 -7.09 -9.62
N ASN A 233 17.42 -7.84 -9.57
CA ASN A 233 17.45 -9.28 -9.83
C ASN A 233 17.51 -10.05 -8.51
N GLY A 234 16.90 -11.23 -8.47
CA GLY A 234 17.02 -12.22 -7.42
C GLY A 234 16.31 -11.88 -6.11
N LEU A 235 15.36 -10.94 -6.12
CA LEU A 235 14.59 -10.57 -4.93
C LEU A 235 13.14 -11.04 -5.06
N SER A 236 12.63 -11.77 -4.09
CA SER A 236 11.18 -11.95 -3.92
C SER A 236 10.48 -10.63 -3.59
N HIS A 237 9.14 -10.63 -3.65
CA HIS A 237 8.32 -9.48 -3.30
C HIS A 237 8.61 -8.94 -1.88
N THR A 238 8.84 -9.87 -0.94
CA THR A 238 9.10 -9.53 0.46
C THR A 238 10.54 -9.07 0.67
N GLU A 239 11.52 -9.72 0.02
CA GLU A 239 12.93 -9.33 0.11
C GLU A 239 13.16 -7.93 -0.45
N LEU A 240 12.49 -7.57 -1.54
CA LEU A 240 12.57 -6.24 -2.14
C LEU A 240 12.29 -5.12 -1.12
N PHE A 241 11.32 -5.31 -0.21
CA PHE A 241 10.97 -4.31 0.79
C PHE A 241 12.07 -4.08 1.84
N TRP A 242 12.94 -5.07 2.05
CA TRP A 242 13.98 -5.05 3.05
C TRP A 242 15.40 -5.05 2.45
N ASP A 243 15.52 -4.94 1.14
CA ASP A 243 16.81 -4.97 0.46
C ASP A 243 17.63 -3.72 0.83
N PRO A 244 18.89 -3.88 1.27
CA PRO A 244 19.72 -2.76 1.67
C PRO A 244 19.93 -1.71 0.57
N ARG A 245 19.92 -2.09 -0.72
CA ARG A 245 20.08 -1.14 -1.83
C ARG A 245 18.87 -0.20 -1.92
N VAL A 246 17.66 -0.73 -1.74
CA VAL A 246 16.42 0.06 -1.69
C VAL A 246 16.43 0.99 -0.47
N ILE A 247 16.74 0.44 0.71
CA ILE A 247 16.78 1.20 1.97
C ILE A 247 17.82 2.32 1.90
N ASN A 248 19.03 2.02 1.44
CA ASN A 248 20.11 3.00 1.33
C ASN A 248 19.72 4.12 0.36
N LYS A 249 19.11 3.76 -0.78
CA LYS A 249 18.67 4.77 -1.76
C LYS A 249 17.60 5.70 -1.19
N ILE A 250 16.70 5.19 -0.37
CA ILE A 250 15.69 6.00 0.31
C ILE A 250 16.35 6.90 1.36
N ASN A 251 17.28 6.37 2.17
CA ASN A 251 18.02 7.14 3.18
C ASN A 251 18.78 8.32 2.55
N GLU A 252 19.44 8.15 1.40
CA GLU A 252 20.10 9.23 0.66
C GLU A 252 19.20 10.43 0.35
N VAL A 253 17.89 10.19 0.21
CA VAL A 253 16.91 11.22 -0.16
C VAL A 253 16.27 11.86 1.07
N ILE A 254 16.07 11.10 2.15
CA ILE A 254 15.31 11.55 3.32
C ILE A 254 16.18 12.05 4.49
N THR A 255 17.51 11.91 4.42
CA THR A 255 18.45 12.35 5.48
C THR A 255 19.33 13.49 5.03
#